data_AF-A0AA42YRX6-F1
#
_entry.id   AF-A0AA42YRX6-F1
#
_cell.length_a   1.000
_cell.length_b   1.000
_cell.length_c   1.000
_cell.angle_alpha   90.00
_cell.angle_beta   90.00
_cell.angle_gamma   90.00
#
_symmetry.space_group_name_H-M   'P 1'
#
loop_
_entity.id
_entity.type
_entity.pdbx_description
1 polymer ?
#
loop_
_entity_poly.entity_id
_entity_poly.type
_entity_poly.pdbx_seq_one_letter_code
_entity_poly.pdbx_strand_id
1 'polypeptide(L)'
;MPVYAEKVLKETIARITGLKKGCPPLGSIKVENGESETQNIIADFFKNVIGQSSVLKDARLIKLYKQLKNDFIRFYTKNHNRLFLEERWKILTGLDDDNLCAKAVTEIWAPEVSIEDEDILPKWKLSKVSPNKKPYKPEEVVLQVNGLYSLPDSIPEFFHKDIRDEWNRVVDIPDDIVFDYDHPVPLFSPDKCHELISCLNELDEEIGFEKTQGVFRADYKVPVVLSISVTHPRIDRLCSMWLRNIMEEKHYKNIRIHYLSDETTDNIKKALNFYPRRKAVFSVSGKYANHFNTLKYFQLILEKTHGIRAGFKIDADEGIRSRDLQTATGKTWFQTMCHEYWGGTAEDARGMPVYLGVNAGEYINERDIKTFGYENSLRKPDVKFDGNFIGADIFFNKGIAHARATALYNQAAGRLDDFISHPVVKGGGYGIDNYSLRKYVPFTFSEVGRAEDQQFYLSGLAKGLNGIFTPDLRIAHYKQSLARSESATEATRFLGDMFRLVIFQEIVGFLGVKDLIDPMPGIFAGELARIQAFFSILYRSYSYCSKGETSTGDLLFERGLKELQGLIDDVESGRIRQQWEIEQSDFEALIDAIDTCNRNELVSAVLTMEIK
;
A
#
# COMPACT_ATOMS: atom_id res chain seq x y z
N MET A 1 -40.76 -11.04 8.70
CA MET A 1 -40.07 -12.20 9.32
C MET A 1 -38.62 -11.83 9.49
N PRO A 2 -37.97 -12.14 10.63
CA PRO A 2 -36.55 -11.83 10.82
C PRO A 2 -35.71 -12.53 9.75
N VAL A 3 -34.77 -11.80 9.17
CA VAL A 3 -33.87 -12.33 8.15
C VAL A 3 -32.71 -13.03 8.84
N TYR A 4 -32.56 -14.34 8.60
CA TYR A 4 -31.44 -15.12 9.16
C TYR A 4 -30.16 -14.85 8.35
N ALA A 5 -29.11 -14.38 9.02
CA ALA A 5 -27.83 -14.04 8.38
C ALA A 5 -27.27 -15.19 7.51
N GLU A 6 -27.36 -16.45 7.98
CA GLU A 6 -26.92 -17.60 7.19
C GLU A 6 -27.71 -17.78 5.88
N LYS A 7 -29.01 -17.46 5.89
CA LYS A 7 -29.83 -17.50 4.68
C LYS A 7 -29.37 -16.44 3.68
N VAL A 8 -29.03 -15.24 4.16
CA VAL A 8 -28.52 -14.16 3.30
C VAL A 8 -27.16 -14.52 2.72
N LEU A 9 -26.26 -15.07 3.54
CA LEU A 9 -24.96 -15.54 3.09
C LEU A 9 -25.10 -16.52 1.90
N LYS A 10 -25.96 -17.54 2.04
CA LYS A 10 -26.20 -18.53 0.97
C LYS A 10 -26.82 -17.91 -0.28
N GLU A 11 -27.80 -17.02 -0.12
CA GLU A 11 -28.44 -16.36 -1.27
C GLU A 11 -27.46 -15.43 -2.01
N THR A 12 -26.68 -14.62 -1.30
CA THR A 12 -25.69 -13.73 -1.95
C THR A 12 -24.64 -14.55 -2.70
N ILE A 13 -24.13 -15.65 -2.12
CA ILE A 13 -23.22 -16.58 -2.82
C ILE A 13 -23.90 -17.16 -4.07
N ALA A 14 -25.15 -17.62 -3.97
CA ALA A 14 -25.89 -18.17 -5.12
C ALA A 14 -26.08 -17.16 -6.25
N ARG A 15 -26.30 -15.88 -5.91
CA ARG A 15 -26.46 -14.78 -6.86
C ARG A 15 -25.13 -14.38 -7.52
N ILE A 16 -24.07 -14.25 -6.73
CA ILE A 16 -22.72 -13.96 -7.24
C ILE A 16 -22.28 -15.03 -8.24
N THR A 17 -22.46 -16.30 -7.87
CA THR A 17 -22.00 -17.46 -8.66
C THR A 17 -22.92 -17.85 -9.80
N GLY A 18 -24.10 -17.24 -9.94
CA GLY A 18 -25.09 -17.64 -10.95
C GLY A 18 -25.73 -19.01 -10.70
N LEU A 19 -25.61 -19.56 -9.49
CA LEU A 19 -26.27 -20.81 -9.09
C LEU A 19 -27.73 -20.60 -8.68
N LYS A 20 -28.17 -19.35 -8.52
CA LYS A 20 -29.57 -19.00 -8.34
C LYS A 20 -30.33 -19.17 -9.66
N LYS A 21 -31.30 -20.08 -9.68
CA LYS A 21 -32.13 -20.33 -10.87
C LYS A 21 -32.89 -19.06 -11.28
N GLY A 22 -32.79 -18.71 -12.57
CA GLY A 22 -33.53 -17.59 -13.16
C GLY A 22 -32.89 -16.22 -12.95
N CYS A 23 -31.65 -16.16 -12.43
CA CYS A 23 -30.93 -14.92 -12.20
C CYS A 23 -29.54 -14.99 -12.84
N PRO A 24 -29.06 -13.90 -13.47
CA PRO A 24 -27.69 -13.88 -14.00
C PRO A 24 -26.64 -13.84 -12.88
N PRO A 25 -25.39 -14.24 -13.17
CA PRO A 25 -24.29 -14.17 -12.21
C PRO A 25 -23.88 -12.72 -11.93
N LEU A 26 -24.05 -12.27 -10.69
CA LEU A 26 -23.62 -10.92 -10.29
C LEU A 26 -22.09 -10.77 -10.20
N GLY A 27 -21.35 -11.90 -10.14
CA GLY A 27 -19.90 -11.91 -10.24
C GLY A 27 -19.35 -11.91 -11.68
N SER A 28 -20.22 -11.75 -12.68
CA SER A 28 -19.94 -11.82 -14.13
C SER A 28 -19.63 -13.20 -14.69
N ILE A 29 -19.28 -14.19 -13.87
CA ILE A 29 -18.99 -15.56 -14.31
C ILE A 29 -19.91 -16.55 -13.60
N LYS A 30 -20.58 -17.39 -14.39
CA LYS A 30 -21.41 -18.49 -13.88
C LYS A 30 -20.51 -19.64 -13.43
N VAL A 31 -20.68 -20.09 -12.20
CA VAL A 31 -19.93 -21.20 -11.63
C VAL A 31 -20.57 -22.52 -12.00
N GLU A 32 -19.84 -23.30 -12.77
CA GLU A 32 -20.15 -24.69 -13.12
C GLU A 32 -18.89 -25.55 -13.22
N ASN A 33 -19.08 -26.87 -13.29
CA ASN A 33 -17.96 -27.80 -13.44
C ASN A 33 -17.38 -27.63 -14.84
N GLY A 34 -16.06 -27.66 -14.97
CA GLY A 34 -15.37 -27.44 -16.25
C GLY A 34 -14.12 -28.29 -16.39
N GLU A 35 -13.12 -27.79 -17.13
CA GLU A 35 -12.01 -28.60 -17.62
C GLU A 35 -10.91 -28.82 -16.58
N SER A 36 -10.67 -27.86 -15.67
CA SER A 36 -9.62 -27.99 -14.65
C SER A 36 -10.12 -28.64 -13.36
N GLU A 37 -9.23 -29.35 -12.65
CA GLU A 37 -9.54 -29.93 -11.34
C GLU A 37 -9.92 -28.85 -10.32
N THR A 38 -9.16 -27.78 -10.23
CA THR A 38 -9.42 -26.62 -9.37
C THR A 38 -10.79 -26.00 -9.63
N GLN A 39 -11.17 -25.81 -10.90
CA GLN A 39 -12.49 -25.30 -11.27
C GLN A 39 -13.60 -26.21 -10.74
N ASN A 40 -13.43 -27.52 -10.88
CA ASN A 40 -14.38 -28.52 -10.40
C ASN A 40 -14.46 -28.56 -8.86
N ILE A 41 -13.33 -28.51 -8.16
CA ILE A 41 -13.28 -28.45 -6.69
C ILE A 41 -14.05 -27.22 -6.18
N ILE A 42 -13.79 -26.05 -6.76
CA ILE A 42 -14.42 -24.78 -6.35
C ILE A 42 -15.92 -24.78 -6.69
N ALA A 43 -16.30 -25.25 -7.88
CA ALA A 43 -17.71 -25.33 -8.26
C ALA A 43 -18.52 -26.30 -7.38
N ASP A 44 -17.96 -27.48 -7.10
CA ASP A 44 -18.58 -28.45 -6.19
C ASP A 44 -18.69 -27.87 -4.76
N PHE A 45 -17.71 -27.11 -4.30
CA PHE A 45 -17.77 -26.38 -3.03
C PHE A 45 -18.90 -25.34 -3.00
N PHE A 46 -19.01 -24.46 -4.00
CA PHE A 46 -20.05 -23.45 -4.05
C PHE A 46 -21.47 -24.05 -4.07
N LYS A 47 -21.67 -25.14 -4.84
CA LYS A 47 -22.94 -25.91 -4.83
C LYS A 47 -23.27 -26.42 -3.43
N ASN A 48 -22.28 -26.97 -2.72
CA ASN A 48 -22.47 -27.49 -1.36
C ASN A 48 -22.87 -26.38 -0.37
N VAL A 49 -22.19 -25.22 -0.42
CA VAL A 49 -22.45 -24.08 0.46
C VAL A 49 -23.90 -23.60 0.37
N ILE A 50 -24.48 -23.59 -0.84
CA ILE A 50 -25.87 -23.18 -1.06
C ILE A 50 -26.89 -24.31 -0.89
N GLY A 51 -26.46 -25.50 -0.49
CA GLY A 51 -27.34 -26.65 -0.21
C GLY A 51 -27.70 -27.51 -1.43
N GLN A 52 -27.01 -27.36 -2.56
CA GLN A 52 -27.12 -28.28 -3.69
C GLN A 52 -26.23 -29.52 -3.46
N SER A 53 -26.69 -30.69 -3.91
CA SER A 53 -25.93 -31.94 -3.78
C SER A 53 -24.73 -31.94 -4.72
N SER A 54 -23.52 -32.03 -4.17
CA SER A 54 -22.25 -32.12 -4.90
C SER A 54 -21.24 -32.97 -4.12
N VAL A 55 -20.24 -33.53 -4.83
CA VAL A 55 -19.16 -34.30 -4.21
C VAL A 55 -18.06 -33.34 -3.77
N LEU A 56 -17.87 -33.20 -2.47
CA LEU A 56 -16.79 -32.38 -1.92
C LEU A 56 -15.46 -33.10 -2.09
N LYS A 57 -14.57 -32.49 -2.89
CA LYS A 57 -13.25 -33.03 -3.23
C LYS A 57 -12.13 -32.55 -2.32
N ASP A 58 -12.32 -31.39 -1.67
CA ASP A 58 -11.33 -30.80 -0.75
C ASP A 58 -11.96 -30.48 0.61
N ALA A 59 -11.53 -31.21 1.65
CA ALA A 59 -11.99 -31.02 3.01
C ALA A 59 -11.50 -29.71 3.65
N ARG A 60 -10.39 -29.13 3.16
CA ARG A 60 -9.83 -27.85 3.66
C ARG A 60 -10.86 -26.73 3.52
N LEU A 61 -11.53 -26.66 2.37
CA LEU A 61 -12.53 -25.63 2.07
C LEU A 61 -13.69 -25.63 3.06
N ILE A 62 -14.22 -26.80 3.39
CA ILE A 62 -15.36 -26.92 4.32
C ILE A 62 -14.94 -26.62 5.75
N LYS A 63 -13.74 -27.04 6.16
CA LYS A 63 -13.20 -26.70 7.48
C LYS A 63 -13.08 -25.17 7.62
N LEU A 64 -12.42 -24.52 6.66
CA LEU A 64 -12.21 -23.08 6.68
C LEU A 64 -13.53 -22.29 6.57
N TYR A 65 -14.44 -22.70 5.68
CA TYR A 65 -15.77 -22.09 5.58
C TYR A 65 -16.58 -22.20 6.88
N LYS A 66 -16.56 -23.37 7.55
CA LYS A 66 -17.27 -23.54 8.83
C LYS A 66 -16.74 -22.61 9.93
N GLN A 67 -15.44 -22.34 9.93
CA GLN A 67 -14.81 -21.38 10.84
C GLN A 67 -15.25 -19.95 10.48
N LEU A 68 -15.10 -19.56 9.21
CA LEU A 68 -15.30 -18.18 8.75
C LEU A 68 -16.76 -17.75 8.64
N LYS A 69 -17.71 -18.65 8.35
CA LYS A 69 -19.14 -18.29 8.26
C LYS A 69 -19.69 -17.70 9.55
N ASN A 70 -19.10 -18.08 10.69
CA ASN A 70 -19.52 -17.58 11.98
C ASN A 70 -19.17 -16.10 12.16
N ASP A 71 -18.13 -15.59 11.48
CA ASP A 71 -17.81 -14.16 11.48
C ASP A 71 -18.93 -13.35 10.82
N PHE A 72 -19.43 -13.81 9.66
CA PHE A 72 -20.57 -13.21 8.98
C PHE A 72 -21.84 -13.23 9.84
N ILE A 73 -22.15 -14.37 10.45
CA ILE A 73 -23.33 -14.51 11.31
C ILE A 73 -23.20 -13.61 12.54
N ARG A 74 -22.04 -13.60 13.20
CA ARG A 74 -21.77 -12.77 14.39
C ARG A 74 -21.91 -11.29 14.06
N PHE A 75 -21.35 -10.84 12.94
CA PHE A 75 -21.45 -9.45 12.49
C PHE A 75 -22.91 -9.01 12.34
N TYR A 76 -23.73 -9.80 11.65
CA TYR A 76 -25.14 -9.48 11.38
C TYR A 76 -26.13 -9.83 12.49
N THR A 77 -25.67 -10.45 13.58
CA THR A 77 -26.48 -10.65 14.78
C THR A 77 -26.54 -9.39 15.67
N LYS A 78 -25.59 -8.45 15.49
CA LYS A 78 -25.61 -7.14 16.15
C LYS A 78 -26.84 -6.34 15.69
N ASN A 79 -27.57 -5.71 16.63
CA ASN A 79 -28.87 -5.08 16.35
C ASN A 79 -28.85 -4.08 15.18
N HIS A 80 -27.85 -3.20 15.10
CA HIS A 80 -27.73 -2.21 14.03
C HIS A 80 -27.47 -2.86 12.67
N ASN A 81 -26.55 -3.84 12.61
CA ASN A 81 -26.24 -4.57 11.39
C ASN A 81 -27.42 -5.44 10.91
N ARG A 82 -28.24 -5.95 11.82
CA ARG A 82 -29.43 -6.73 11.46
C ARG A 82 -30.45 -5.90 10.68
N LEU A 83 -30.71 -4.66 11.12
CA LEU A 83 -31.63 -3.76 10.41
C LEU A 83 -31.10 -3.43 9.01
N PHE A 84 -29.81 -3.10 8.94
CA PHE A 84 -29.11 -2.90 7.66
C PHE A 84 -29.26 -4.11 6.72
N LEU A 85 -29.02 -5.32 7.22
CA LEU A 85 -29.17 -6.56 6.45
C LEU A 85 -30.61 -6.76 5.96
N GLU A 86 -31.61 -6.48 6.79
CA GLU A 86 -33.03 -6.63 6.44
C GLU A 86 -33.44 -5.68 5.31
N GLU A 87 -32.92 -4.46 5.28
CA GLU A 87 -33.17 -3.51 4.20
C GLU A 87 -32.57 -3.99 2.88
N ARG A 88 -31.31 -4.44 2.89
CA ARG A 88 -30.62 -4.91 1.68
C ARG A 88 -31.20 -6.22 1.18
N TRP A 89 -31.68 -7.06 2.10
CA TRP A 89 -32.42 -8.28 1.76
C TRP A 89 -33.71 -8.01 0.98
N LYS A 90 -34.46 -6.94 1.31
CA LYS A 90 -35.66 -6.54 0.56
C LYS A 90 -35.31 -6.13 -0.86
N ILE A 91 -34.20 -5.42 -1.06
CA ILE A 91 -33.71 -5.05 -2.40
C ILE A 91 -33.37 -6.32 -3.17
N LEU A 92 -32.57 -7.22 -2.58
CA LEU A 92 -32.10 -8.46 -3.20
C LEU A 92 -33.23 -9.43 -3.61
N THR A 93 -34.37 -9.39 -2.91
CA THR A 93 -35.49 -10.31 -3.13
C THR A 93 -36.71 -9.67 -3.79
N GLY A 94 -36.78 -8.34 -3.86
CA GLY A 94 -37.95 -7.59 -4.28
C GLY A 94 -37.82 -6.84 -5.60
N LEU A 95 -36.60 -6.69 -6.14
CA LEU A 95 -36.35 -5.97 -7.40
C LEU A 95 -35.92 -6.91 -8.53
N ASP A 96 -36.32 -6.55 -9.75
CA ASP A 96 -35.88 -7.16 -11.01
C ASP A 96 -34.85 -6.24 -11.71
N ASP A 97 -33.83 -5.83 -10.95
CA ASP A 97 -32.70 -5.02 -11.42
C ASP A 97 -31.42 -5.65 -10.88
N ASP A 98 -30.63 -6.22 -11.79
CA ASP A 98 -29.41 -6.95 -11.44
C ASP A 98 -28.33 -6.04 -10.85
N ASN A 99 -28.25 -4.78 -11.29
CA ASN A 99 -27.26 -3.85 -10.78
C ASN A 99 -27.62 -3.38 -9.37
N LEU A 100 -28.91 -3.12 -9.09
CA LEU A 100 -29.38 -2.83 -7.73
C LEU A 100 -29.22 -4.06 -6.80
N CYS A 101 -29.43 -5.27 -7.32
CA CYS A 101 -29.12 -6.49 -6.59
C CYS A 101 -27.61 -6.60 -6.29
N ALA A 102 -26.75 -6.32 -7.27
CA ALA A 102 -25.30 -6.32 -7.10
C ALA A 102 -24.83 -5.25 -6.11
N LYS A 103 -25.47 -4.08 -6.10
CA LYS A 103 -25.26 -3.04 -5.08
C LYS A 103 -25.59 -3.57 -3.69
N ALA A 104 -26.77 -4.15 -3.49
CA ALA A 104 -27.16 -4.71 -2.21
C ALA A 104 -26.23 -5.84 -1.75
N VAL A 105 -25.79 -6.71 -2.67
CA VAL A 105 -24.79 -7.74 -2.38
C VAL A 105 -23.47 -7.11 -1.95
N THR A 106 -22.96 -6.12 -2.70
CA THR A 106 -21.72 -5.41 -2.38
C THR A 106 -21.78 -4.81 -0.98
N GLU A 107 -22.87 -4.10 -0.65
CA GLU A 107 -23.06 -3.50 0.67
C GLU A 107 -23.17 -4.54 1.79
N ILE A 108 -23.68 -5.74 1.52
CA ILE A 108 -23.70 -6.83 2.51
C ILE A 108 -22.29 -7.40 2.76
N TRP A 109 -21.45 -7.46 1.74
CA TRP A 109 -20.09 -7.99 1.86
C TRP A 109 -19.08 -6.95 2.34
N ALA A 110 -19.26 -5.69 1.96
CA ALA A 110 -18.44 -4.53 2.33
C ALA A 110 -19.34 -3.37 2.78
N PRO A 111 -19.87 -3.40 4.02
CA PRO A 111 -20.78 -2.37 4.54
C PRO A 111 -20.21 -0.94 4.49
N GLU A 112 -18.89 -0.79 4.51
CA GLU A 112 -18.21 0.50 4.37
C GLU A 112 -18.59 1.24 3.09
N VAL A 113 -18.93 0.52 2.01
CA VAL A 113 -19.37 1.11 0.73
C VAL A 113 -20.70 1.87 0.88
N SER A 114 -21.50 1.54 1.91
CA SER A 114 -22.84 2.11 2.13
C SER A 114 -22.87 3.35 3.03
N ILE A 115 -21.74 3.75 3.62
CA ILE A 115 -21.67 4.95 4.48
C ILE A 115 -21.91 6.17 3.61
N GLU A 116 -22.88 7.04 3.89
CA GLU A 116 -23.25 8.18 3.03
C GLU A 116 -22.21 9.32 3.03
N ASP A 117 -22.11 10.11 1.95
CA ASP A 117 -21.04 11.13 1.78
C ASP A 117 -21.12 12.21 2.88
N GLU A 118 -22.34 12.51 3.32
CA GLU A 118 -22.65 13.45 4.39
C GLU A 118 -22.10 12.99 5.75
N ASP A 119 -21.92 11.69 5.96
CA ASP A 119 -21.34 11.12 7.18
C ASP A 119 -19.80 11.01 7.10
N ILE A 120 -19.23 11.10 5.90
CA ILE A 120 -17.80 10.91 5.66
C ILE A 120 -17.06 12.25 5.80
N LEU A 121 -17.47 13.27 5.05
CA LEU A 121 -16.75 14.55 5.01
C LEU A 121 -16.56 15.22 6.37
N PRO A 122 -17.56 15.25 7.27
CA PRO A 122 -17.36 15.83 8.60
C PRO A 122 -16.26 15.13 9.40
N LYS A 123 -16.04 13.83 9.19
CA LYS A 123 -15.00 13.06 9.89
C LYS A 123 -13.59 13.44 9.46
N TRP A 124 -13.43 13.89 8.22
CA TRP A 124 -12.12 14.30 7.67
C TRP A 124 -11.80 15.75 7.97
N LYS A 125 -12.80 16.57 8.31
CA LYS A 125 -12.58 18.00 8.53
C LYS A 125 -11.88 18.26 9.87
N LEU A 126 -10.81 19.02 9.81
CA LEU A 126 -10.10 19.51 10.99
C LEU A 126 -10.64 20.89 11.41
N SER A 127 -10.53 21.18 12.70
CA SER A 127 -10.86 22.47 13.28
C SER A 127 -9.70 22.99 14.14
N LYS A 128 -9.73 24.28 14.51
CA LYS A 128 -8.70 24.95 15.33
C LYS A 128 -7.26 24.70 14.83
N VAL A 129 -7.08 24.66 13.51
CA VAL A 129 -5.79 24.41 12.89
C VAL A 129 -4.82 25.54 13.24
N SER A 130 -3.63 25.15 13.70
CA SER A 130 -2.54 26.05 14.06
C SER A 130 -1.28 25.65 13.30
N PRO A 131 -0.57 26.61 12.69
CA PRO A 131 0.63 26.33 11.92
C PRO A 131 1.76 25.82 12.80
N ASN A 132 2.69 25.11 12.19
CA ASN A 132 3.96 24.76 12.80
C ASN A 132 4.72 26.04 13.16
N LYS A 133 5.16 26.16 14.42
CA LYS A 133 5.92 27.31 14.91
C LYS A 133 7.27 27.49 14.19
N LYS A 134 7.79 26.42 13.59
CA LYS A 134 9.01 26.40 12.80
C LYS A 134 8.76 25.56 11.54
N PRO A 135 8.07 26.10 10.53
CA PRO A 135 7.79 25.37 9.29
C PRO A 135 9.07 24.75 8.71
N TYR A 136 8.92 23.59 8.08
CA TYR A 136 10.05 22.91 7.45
C TYR A 136 10.52 23.71 6.24
N LYS A 137 11.83 23.84 6.09
CA LYS A 137 12.43 24.39 4.87
C LYS A 137 12.69 23.26 3.88
N PRO A 138 12.71 23.54 2.57
CA PRO A 138 13.11 22.56 1.56
C PRO A 138 14.42 21.84 1.89
N GLU A 139 15.43 22.54 2.42
CA GLU A 139 16.72 21.93 2.80
C GLU A 139 16.67 21.01 4.04
N GLU A 140 15.57 21.02 4.78
CA GLU A 140 15.35 20.19 5.96
C GLU A 140 14.54 18.92 5.63
N VAL A 141 14.21 18.70 4.35
CA VAL A 141 13.43 17.55 3.88
C VAL A 141 14.31 16.62 3.05
N VAL A 142 14.27 15.32 3.35
CA VAL A 142 14.90 14.27 2.55
C VAL A 142 13.87 13.61 1.63
N LEU A 143 14.27 13.28 0.40
CA LEU A 143 13.45 12.46 -0.47
C LEU A 143 13.80 10.98 -0.29
N GLN A 144 12.82 10.09 -0.36
CA GLN A 144 12.97 8.66 -0.16
C GLN A 144 12.42 7.92 -1.37
N VAL A 145 13.18 6.99 -1.92
CA VAL A 145 12.82 6.18 -3.08
C VAL A 145 13.19 4.72 -2.82
N ASN A 146 12.38 3.79 -3.33
CA ASN A 146 12.67 2.36 -3.27
C ASN A 146 12.97 1.80 -4.66
N GLY A 147 14.02 0.98 -4.75
CA GLY A 147 14.31 0.13 -5.89
C GLY A 147 14.07 -1.33 -5.52
N LEU A 148 13.19 -2.00 -6.27
CA LEU A 148 12.80 -3.39 -6.05
C LEU A 148 13.32 -4.21 -7.24
N TYR A 149 14.06 -5.29 -6.98
CA TYR A 149 14.76 -6.01 -8.04
C TYR A 149 14.50 -7.51 -8.05
N SER A 150 14.42 -8.05 -9.25
CA SER A 150 14.28 -9.48 -9.54
C SER A 150 15.48 -10.04 -10.29
N LEU A 151 15.47 -11.34 -10.51
CA LEU A 151 16.47 -11.99 -11.35
C LEU A 151 16.44 -11.36 -12.76
N PRO A 152 17.61 -11.28 -13.43
CA PRO A 152 17.69 -10.70 -14.77
C PRO A 152 16.91 -11.53 -15.79
N ASP A 153 16.16 -10.88 -16.67
CA ASP A 153 15.53 -11.53 -17.84
C ASP A 153 16.56 -11.89 -18.91
N SER A 154 17.64 -11.11 -18.98
CA SER A 154 18.74 -11.32 -19.92
C SER A 154 20.05 -10.85 -19.31
N ILE A 155 21.14 -11.47 -19.74
CA ILE A 155 22.49 -11.18 -19.27
C ILE A 155 23.18 -10.31 -20.32
N PRO A 156 23.58 -9.07 -19.98
CA PRO A 156 24.38 -8.24 -20.88
C PRO A 156 25.64 -8.94 -21.38
N GLU A 157 26.01 -8.69 -22.64
CA GLU A 157 27.25 -9.22 -23.22
C GLU A 157 28.49 -8.67 -22.50
N PHE A 158 28.43 -7.42 -22.05
CA PHE A 158 29.52 -6.70 -21.39
C PHE A 158 29.13 -6.32 -19.97
N PHE A 159 30.04 -6.58 -19.04
CA PHE A 159 29.93 -6.22 -17.63
C PHE A 159 31.23 -5.58 -17.19
N HIS A 160 31.17 -4.72 -16.18
CA HIS A 160 32.33 -4.49 -15.33
C HIS A 160 32.77 -5.83 -14.73
N LYS A 161 34.08 -6.11 -14.67
CA LYS A 161 34.61 -7.42 -14.28
C LYS A 161 34.03 -7.91 -12.95
N ASP A 162 33.98 -7.04 -11.95
CA ASP A 162 33.50 -7.39 -10.61
C ASP A 162 32.02 -7.78 -10.58
N ILE A 163 31.18 -7.16 -11.41
CA ILE A 163 29.76 -7.51 -11.55
C ILE A 163 29.62 -8.89 -12.19
N ARG A 164 30.45 -9.20 -13.19
CA ARG A 164 30.47 -10.53 -13.84
C ARG A 164 30.90 -11.62 -12.88
N ASP A 165 31.96 -11.37 -12.11
CA ASP A 165 32.49 -12.33 -11.14
C ASP A 165 31.45 -12.62 -10.05
N GLU A 166 30.75 -11.59 -9.58
CA GLU A 166 29.67 -11.74 -8.60
C GLU A 166 28.43 -12.44 -9.19
N TRP A 167 28.05 -12.15 -10.43
CA TRP A 167 26.97 -12.89 -11.12
C TRP A 167 27.28 -14.38 -11.22
N ASN A 168 28.49 -14.74 -11.66
CA ASN A 168 28.94 -16.13 -11.76
C ASN A 168 28.93 -16.85 -10.41
N ARG A 169 29.09 -16.12 -9.30
CA ARG A 169 29.02 -16.68 -7.94
C ARG A 169 27.58 -17.04 -7.53
N VAL A 170 26.59 -16.29 -8.00
CA VAL A 170 25.20 -16.39 -7.49
C VAL A 170 24.22 -17.05 -8.45
N VAL A 171 24.56 -17.18 -9.73
CA VAL A 171 23.65 -17.68 -10.78
C VAL A 171 23.15 -19.10 -10.53
N ASP A 172 24.04 -19.99 -10.07
CA ASP A 172 23.75 -21.42 -9.88
C ASP A 172 23.28 -21.76 -8.46
N ILE A 173 23.10 -20.77 -7.58
CA ILE A 173 22.57 -21.00 -6.23
C ILE A 173 21.05 -21.11 -6.36
N PRO A 174 20.42 -22.27 -6.12
CA PRO A 174 18.97 -22.37 -6.12
C PRO A 174 18.41 -21.66 -4.88
N ASP A 175 17.54 -20.68 -5.08
CA ASP A 175 16.63 -20.15 -4.05
C ASP A 175 15.27 -19.81 -4.67
N ASP A 176 14.23 -19.89 -3.83
CA ASP A 176 12.88 -19.50 -4.19
C ASP A 176 12.71 -17.98 -4.08
N ILE A 177 11.69 -17.43 -4.75
CA ILE A 177 11.24 -16.07 -4.49
C ILE A 177 10.85 -15.98 -3.01
N VAL A 178 11.58 -15.17 -2.24
CA VAL A 178 11.33 -14.99 -0.80
C VAL A 178 10.34 -13.84 -0.57
N PHE A 179 10.34 -12.83 -1.45
CA PHE A 179 9.51 -11.64 -1.32
C PHE A 179 8.80 -11.28 -2.61
N ASP A 180 7.49 -11.01 -2.49
CA ASP A 180 6.60 -10.64 -3.58
C ASP A 180 6.44 -9.12 -3.59
N TYR A 181 7.15 -8.44 -4.47
CA TYR A 181 7.09 -6.99 -4.61
C TYR A 181 6.18 -6.58 -5.77
N ASP A 182 5.63 -5.37 -5.70
CA ASP A 182 4.96 -4.77 -6.85
C ASP A 182 6.02 -4.46 -7.91
N HIS A 183 5.86 -5.02 -9.11
CA HIS A 183 6.68 -4.78 -10.31
C HIS A 183 8.21 -4.67 -10.07
N PRO A 184 8.88 -5.71 -9.54
CA PRO A 184 10.33 -5.65 -9.39
C PRO A 184 11.02 -5.52 -10.76
N VAL A 185 11.98 -4.60 -10.85
CA VAL A 185 12.79 -4.38 -12.06
C VAL A 185 13.76 -5.55 -12.22
N PRO A 186 13.77 -6.24 -13.38
CA PRO A 186 14.77 -7.26 -13.65
C PRO A 186 16.17 -6.65 -13.58
N LEU A 187 17.08 -7.32 -12.87
CA LEU A 187 18.47 -6.88 -12.79
C LEU A 187 19.05 -6.71 -14.22
N PHE A 188 19.93 -5.73 -14.41
CA PHE A 188 20.54 -5.42 -15.71
C PHE A 188 19.57 -4.89 -16.77
N SER A 189 18.36 -4.48 -16.38
CA SER A 189 17.46 -3.78 -17.29
C SER A 189 18.13 -2.52 -17.87
N PRO A 190 18.04 -2.29 -19.19
CA PRO A 190 18.55 -1.07 -19.81
C PRO A 190 17.86 0.18 -19.25
N ASP A 191 18.57 1.31 -19.18
CA ASP A 191 18.07 2.59 -18.65
C ASP A 191 16.68 2.98 -19.15
N LYS A 192 16.41 2.77 -20.45
CA LYS A 192 15.12 3.13 -21.08
C LYS A 192 13.92 2.40 -20.49
N CYS A 193 14.15 1.25 -19.86
CA CYS A 193 13.14 0.41 -19.23
C CYS A 193 13.31 0.38 -17.70
N HIS A 194 14.19 1.24 -17.15
CA HIS A 194 14.53 1.23 -15.74
C HIS A 194 13.83 2.40 -15.04
N GLU A 195 12.75 2.09 -14.31
CA GLU A 195 11.89 3.08 -13.66
C GLU A 195 12.68 3.95 -12.67
N LEU A 196 13.46 3.35 -11.76
CA LEU A 196 14.30 4.11 -10.83
C LEU A 196 15.23 5.12 -11.53
N ILE A 197 15.89 4.72 -12.62
CA ILE A 197 16.80 5.62 -13.35
C ILE A 197 16.02 6.76 -14.00
N SER A 198 14.83 6.47 -14.54
CA SER A 198 13.93 7.48 -15.09
C SER A 198 13.48 8.47 -14.02
N CYS A 199 13.04 7.99 -12.85
CA CYS A 199 12.68 8.81 -11.70
C CYS A 199 13.85 9.70 -11.25
N LEU A 200 15.05 9.15 -11.07
CA LEU A 200 16.19 9.92 -10.58
C LEU A 200 16.68 10.98 -11.60
N ASN A 201 16.63 10.67 -12.90
CA ASN A 201 16.92 11.66 -13.95
C ASN A 201 15.93 12.83 -13.91
N GLU A 202 14.64 12.55 -13.88
CA GLU A 202 13.61 13.59 -13.78
C GLU A 202 13.77 14.40 -12.49
N LEU A 203 14.01 13.71 -11.36
CA LEU A 203 14.18 14.37 -10.08
C LEU A 203 15.38 15.32 -10.07
N ASP A 204 16.52 14.92 -10.64
CA ASP A 204 17.70 15.78 -10.77
C ASP A 204 17.40 17.03 -11.62
N GLU A 205 16.66 16.87 -12.72
CA GLU A 205 16.27 17.98 -13.60
C GLU A 205 15.27 18.94 -12.94
N GLU A 206 14.26 18.41 -12.27
CA GLU A 206 13.22 19.20 -11.60
C GLU A 206 13.78 19.93 -10.37
N ILE A 207 14.71 19.33 -9.61
CA ILE A 207 15.44 20.06 -8.55
C ILE A 207 16.35 21.13 -9.16
N GLY A 208 16.94 20.87 -10.32
CA GLY A 208 17.64 21.89 -11.09
C GLY A 208 16.75 23.10 -11.39
N PHE A 209 15.48 22.87 -11.73
CA PHE A 209 14.50 23.93 -11.91
C PHE A 209 14.13 24.63 -10.59
N GLU A 210 13.88 23.90 -9.52
CA GLU A 210 13.62 24.46 -8.16
C GLU A 210 14.71 25.44 -7.73
N LYS A 211 15.98 25.14 -8.03
CA LYS A 211 17.12 26.06 -7.81
C LYS A 211 16.98 27.35 -8.61
N THR A 212 16.55 27.28 -9.88
CA THR A 212 16.30 28.51 -10.68
C THR A 212 15.19 29.38 -10.11
N GLN A 213 14.27 28.78 -9.36
CA GLN A 213 13.18 29.48 -8.67
C GLN A 213 13.58 29.99 -7.28
N GLY A 214 14.85 29.81 -6.88
CA GLY A 214 15.37 30.25 -5.58
C GLY A 214 14.90 29.42 -4.39
N VAL A 215 14.36 28.22 -4.62
CA VAL A 215 13.90 27.31 -3.55
C VAL A 215 15.07 26.68 -2.81
N PHE A 216 16.16 26.42 -3.52
CA PHE A 216 17.41 25.92 -2.96
C PHE A 216 18.57 26.82 -3.36
N ARG A 217 19.62 26.82 -2.54
CA ARG A 217 20.92 27.36 -2.95
C ARG A 217 21.48 26.60 -4.16
N ALA A 218 22.22 27.29 -5.02
CA ALA A 218 22.80 26.71 -6.24
C ALA A 218 23.68 25.47 -5.96
N ASP A 219 24.47 25.52 -4.89
CA ASP A 219 25.40 24.48 -4.46
C ASP A 219 24.77 23.37 -3.61
N TYR A 220 23.51 23.53 -3.20
CA TYR A 220 22.82 22.54 -2.39
C TYR A 220 22.48 21.30 -3.23
N LYS A 221 22.78 20.11 -2.71
CA LYS A 221 22.32 18.84 -3.28
C LYS A 221 21.25 18.26 -2.35
N VAL A 222 20.07 18.03 -2.89
CA VAL A 222 18.96 17.44 -2.11
C VAL A 222 19.32 16.00 -1.76
N PRO A 223 19.27 15.60 -0.48
CA PRO A 223 19.51 14.21 -0.12
C PRO A 223 18.35 13.33 -0.58
N VAL A 224 18.71 12.21 -1.21
CA VAL A 224 17.80 11.16 -1.66
C VAL A 224 18.25 9.85 -1.03
N VAL A 225 17.37 9.22 -0.27
CA VAL A 225 17.61 7.90 0.32
C VAL A 225 17.02 6.85 -0.60
N LEU A 226 17.85 5.94 -1.09
CA LEU A 226 17.45 4.86 -1.98
C LEU A 226 17.51 3.53 -1.24
N SER A 227 16.38 2.90 -0.92
CA SER A 227 16.38 1.52 -0.43
C SER A 227 16.44 0.54 -1.60
N ILE A 228 17.27 -0.49 -1.46
CA ILE A 228 17.44 -1.56 -2.44
C ILE A 228 16.90 -2.83 -1.80
N SER A 229 15.88 -3.41 -2.41
CA SER A 229 15.29 -4.67 -1.97
C SER A 229 15.26 -5.66 -3.12
N VAL A 230 15.54 -6.93 -2.82
CA VAL A 230 15.61 -8.00 -3.82
C VAL A 230 14.62 -9.11 -3.52
N THR A 231 14.04 -9.69 -4.57
CA THR A 231 13.12 -10.84 -4.46
C THR A 231 13.84 -12.12 -4.01
N HIS A 232 15.14 -12.21 -4.29
CA HIS A 232 16.01 -13.34 -3.96
C HIS A 232 17.21 -12.82 -3.16
N PRO A 233 17.39 -13.21 -1.89
CA PRO A 233 18.50 -12.73 -1.05
C PRO A 233 19.89 -12.94 -1.69
N ARG A 234 20.05 -13.97 -2.54
CA ARG A 234 21.33 -14.26 -3.20
C ARG A 234 21.85 -13.12 -4.08
N ILE A 235 20.98 -12.25 -4.62
CA ILE A 235 21.36 -11.17 -5.54
C ILE A 235 21.52 -9.80 -4.86
N ASP A 236 21.35 -9.66 -3.54
CA ASP A 236 21.41 -8.36 -2.84
C ASP A 236 22.72 -7.60 -3.09
N ARG A 237 23.86 -8.30 -2.88
CA ARG A 237 25.19 -7.75 -3.10
C ARG A 237 25.41 -7.36 -4.56
N LEU A 238 25.02 -8.23 -5.49
CA LEU A 238 25.14 -7.99 -6.93
C LEU A 238 24.34 -6.74 -7.36
N CYS A 239 23.10 -6.63 -6.87
CA CYS A 239 22.24 -5.50 -7.12
C CYS A 239 22.84 -4.20 -6.60
N SER A 240 23.34 -4.21 -5.36
CA SER A 240 24.02 -3.07 -4.75
C SER A 240 25.26 -2.62 -5.55
N MET A 241 26.07 -3.57 -6.03
CA MET A 241 27.24 -3.28 -6.86
C MET A 241 26.85 -2.67 -8.21
N TRP A 242 25.86 -3.25 -8.88
CA TRP A 242 25.40 -2.80 -10.19
C TRP A 242 24.79 -1.39 -10.13
N LEU A 243 23.92 -1.13 -9.16
CA LEU A 243 23.29 0.17 -9.01
C LEU A 243 24.31 1.25 -8.67
N ARG A 244 25.29 0.95 -7.80
CA ARG A 244 26.36 1.90 -7.50
C ARG A 244 27.09 2.32 -8.78
N ASN A 245 27.46 1.36 -9.64
CA ASN A 245 28.11 1.66 -10.91
C ASN A 245 27.24 2.56 -11.80
N ILE A 246 25.94 2.26 -11.93
CA ILE A 246 25.03 3.11 -12.72
C ILE A 246 24.98 4.54 -12.15
N MET A 247 24.82 4.69 -10.83
CA MET A 247 24.71 6.01 -10.22
C MET A 247 26.01 6.82 -10.33
N GLU A 248 27.17 6.15 -10.23
CA GLU A 248 28.48 6.77 -10.48
C GLU A 248 28.61 7.25 -11.93
N GLU A 249 28.15 6.45 -12.91
CA GLU A 249 28.15 6.85 -14.33
C GLU A 249 27.21 8.03 -14.64
N LYS A 250 26.08 8.15 -13.91
CA LYS A 250 25.07 9.21 -14.15
C LYS A 250 25.50 10.60 -13.69
N HIS A 251 26.36 10.70 -12.67
CA HIS A 251 26.88 11.98 -12.15
C HIS A 251 25.80 13.04 -11.86
N TYR A 252 24.78 12.70 -11.08
CA TYR A 252 23.70 13.62 -10.74
C TYR A 252 24.19 14.92 -10.06
N LYS A 253 23.70 16.06 -10.56
CA LYS A 253 24.23 17.40 -10.23
C LYS A 253 23.51 18.03 -9.04
N ASN A 254 22.23 17.71 -8.87
CA ASN A 254 21.31 18.35 -7.95
C ASN A 254 20.88 17.46 -6.79
N ILE A 255 21.11 16.14 -6.89
CA ILE A 255 20.83 15.19 -5.81
C ILE A 255 22.10 14.55 -5.23
N ARG A 256 22.02 14.16 -3.96
CA ARG A 256 23.00 13.33 -3.25
C ARG A 256 22.31 12.02 -2.85
N ILE A 257 22.83 10.88 -3.29
CA ILE A 257 22.19 9.59 -3.04
C ILE A 257 22.85 8.88 -1.85
N HIS A 258 22.02 8.45 -0.89
CA HIS A 258 22.36 7.53 0.18
C HIS A 258 21.66 6.20 -0.07
N TYR A 259 22.39 5.12 -0.37
CA TYR A 259 21.77 3.82 -0.64
C TYR A 259 21.66 2.98 0.65
N LEU A 260 20.57 2.24 0.79
CA LEU A 260 20.26 1.30 1.86
C LEU A 260 20.11 -0.10 1.25
N SER A 261 21.15 -0.91 1.38
CA SER A 261 21.14 -2.37 1.17
C SER A 261 21.22 -3.12 2.51
N ASP A 262 21.05 -4.45 2.50
CA ASP A 262 21.21 -5.26 3.72
C ASP A 262 22.59 -5.00 4.37
N GLU A 263 23.67 -4.96 3.59
CA GLU A 263 25.02 -4.64 4.09
C GLU A 263 25.09 -3.29 4.81
N THR A 264 24.55 -2.23 4.21
CA THR A 264 24.61 -0.89 4.82
C THR A 264 23.74 -0.77 6.07
N THR A 265 22.56 -1.41 6.07
CA THR A 265 21.71 -1.43 7.27
C THR A 265 22.42 -2.14 8.42
N ASP A 266 23.11 -3.24 8.15
CA ASP A 266 23.91 -3.96 9.15
C ASP A 266 25.09 -3.12 9.67
N ASN A 267 25.76 -2.36 8.80
CA ASN A 267 26.83 -1.45 9.22
C ASN A 267 26.31 -0.34 10.13
N ILE A 268 25.13 0.21 9.85
CA ILE A 268 24.48 1.20 10.71
C ILE A 268 24.07 0.55 12.04
N LYS A 269 23.47 -0.64 12.04
CA LYS A 269 23.12 -1.36 13.28
C LYS A 269 24.35 -1.61 14.16
N LYS A 270 25.48 -1.99 13.56
CA LYS A 270 26.77 -2.13 14.28
C LYS A 270 27.26 -0.79 14.83
N ALA A 271 27.22 0.29 14.05
CA ALA A 271 27.62 1.62 14.51
C ALA A 271 26.75 2.14 15.66
N LEU A 272 25.47 1.77 15.67
CA LEU A 272 24.51 2.05 16.75
C LEU A 272 24.61 1.10 17.94
N ASN A 273 25.42 0.03 17.85
CA ASN A 273 25.42 -1.08 18.80
C ASN A 273 24.00 -1.63 19.06
N PHE A 274 23.19 -1.73 18.00
CA PHE A 274 21.78 -2.09 18.06
C PHE A 274 21.54 -3.49 17.49
N TYR A 275 20.88 -4.34 18.29
CA TYR A 275 20.60 -5.74 17.95
C TYR A 275 19.11 -6.04 18.23
N PRO A 276 18.22 -5.89 17.23
CA PRO A 276 16.79 -6.11 17.44
C PRO A 276 16.48 -7.59 17.66
N ARG A 277 15.39 -7.87 18.38
CA ARG A 277 14.88 -9.24 18.54
C ARG A 277 14.29 -9.75 17.23
N ARG A 278 13.65 -8.86 16.46
CA ARG A 278 13.13 -9.14 15.11
C ARG A 278 14.12 -8.64 14.06
N LYS A 279 14.63 -9.56 13.22
CA LYS A 279 15.52 -9.22 12.09
C LYS A 279 14.92 -8.21 11.11
N ALA A 280 13.58 -8.15 11.03
CA ALA A 280 12.83 -7.23 10.18
C ALA A 280 13.01 -5.75 10.57
N VAL A 281 13.41 -5.46 11.81
CA VAL A 281 13.56 -4.08 12.28
C VAL A 281 14.84 -3.50 11.71
N PHE A 282 14.70 -2.38 10.99
CA PHE A 282 15.78 -1.69 10.30
C PHE A 282 16.55 -2.61 9.34
N SER A 283 15.80 -3.23 8.43
CA SER A 283 16.28 -4.07 7.33
C SER A 283 15.50 -3.75 6.05
N VAL A 284 16.17 -3.86 4.90
CA VAL A 284 15.54 -3.75 3.58
C VAL A 284 15.14 -5.10 3.01
N SER A 285 15.47 -6.19 3.70
CA SER A 285 15.06 -7.56 3.41
C SER A 285 13.77 -7.90 4.14
N GLY A 286 12.76 -8.33 3.38
CA GLY A 286 11.44 -8.61 3.94
C GLY A 286 10.30 -8.32 3.00
N LYS A 287 9.09 -8.41 3.54
CA LYS A 287 7.90 -7.82 2.93
C LYS A 287 8.05 -6.30 2.83
N TYR A 288 7.19 -5.67 2.04
CA TYR A 288 7.31 -4.26 1.67
C TYR A 288 7.43 -3.30 2.89
N ALA A 289 6.73 -3.58 3.99
CA ALA A 289 6.82 -2.81 5.23
C ALA A 289 8.25 -2.63 5.78
N ASN A 290 9.14 -3.62 5.60
CA ASN A 290 10.49 -3.58 6.18
C ASN A 290 11.33 -2.46 5.57
N HIS A 291 11.36 -2.37 4.24
CA HIS A 291 12.13 -1.33 3.58
C HIS A 291 11.49 0.04 3.77
N PHE A 292 10.16 0.14 3.78
CA PHE A 292 9.48 1.40 4.06
C PHE A 292 9.81 1.92 5.46
N ASN A 293 9.73 1.06 6.48
CA ASN A 293 10.19 1.40 7.83
C ASN A 293 11.65 1.87 7.81
N THR A 294 12.55 1.12 7.17
CA THR A 294 13.97 1.45 7.15
C THR A 294 14.25 2.81 6.48
N LEU A 295 13.59 3.12 5.36
CA LEU A 295 13.63 4.44 4.72
C LEU A 295 13.23 5.55 5.71
N LYS A 296 12.10 5.35 6.40
CA LYS A 296 11.54 6.33 7.33
C LYS A 296 12.43 6.53 8.57
N TYR A 297 12.94 5.46 9.18
CA TYR A 297 13.82 5.59 10.35
C TYR A 297 15.23 6.06 10.01
N PHE A 298 15.72 5.84 8.77
CA PHE A 298 17.00 6.41 8.34
C PHE A 298 16.98 7.95 8.32
N GLN A 299 15.80 8.56 8.16
CA GLN A 299 15.59 10.00 8.31
C GLN A 299 16.08 10.54 9.66
N LEU A 300 15.94 9.76 10.76
CA LEU A 300 16.42 10.16 12.09
C LEU A 300 17.96 10.17 12.17
N ILE A 301 18.62 9.31 11.41
CA ILE A 301 20.09 9.34 11.28
C ILE A 301 20.51 10.58 10.48
N LEU A 302 19.76 10.93 9.44
CA LEU A 302 20.00 12.15 8.67
C LEU A 302 19.69 13.43 9.45
N GLU A 303 18.82 13.39 10.45
CA GLU A 303 18.64 14.49 11.40
C GLU A 303 19.95 14.82 12.13
N LYS A 304 20.60 13.80 12.71
CA LYS A 304 21.87 13.99 13.43
C LYS A 304 23.03 14.39 12.53
N THR A 305 23.07 13.84 11.32
CA THR A 305 24.23 14.03 10.42
C THR A 305 24.08 15.31 9.57
N HIS A 306 22.88 15.59 9.07
CA HIS A 306 22.59 16.61 8.07
C HIS A 306 21.53 17.64 8.48
N GLY A 307 20.91 17.50 9.66
CA GLY A 307 19.88 18.45 10.13
C GLY A 307 18.51 18.27 9.48
N ILE A 308 18.24 17.11 8.87
CA ILE A 308 16.94 16.76 8.29
C ILE A 308 15.88 16.68 9.39
N ARG A 309 14.70 17.27 9.14
CA ARG A 309 13.59 17.32 10.10
C ARG A 309 12.36 16.54 9.62
N ALA A 310 12.28 16.28 8.33
CA ALA A 310 11.18 15.56 7.71
C ALA A 310 11.64 14.80 6.46
N GLY A 311 10.81 13.88 5.95
CA GLY A 311 11.11 13.15 4.73
C GLY A 311 9.86 12.79 3.97
N PHE A 312 10.00 12.72 2.64
CA PHE A 312 8.92 12.53 1.70
C PHE A 312 9.28 11.37 0.77
N LYS A 313 8.43 10.35 0.72
CA LYS A 313 8.60 9.22 -0.22
C LYS A 313 8.04 9.61 -1.58
N ILE A 314 8.68 9.11 -2.63
CA ILE A 314 8.13 8.94 -3.98
C ILE A 314 8.52 7.54 -4.47
N ASP A 315 7.67 6.91 -5.27
CA ASP A 315 7.93 5.61 -5.87
C ASP A 315 8.80 5.73 -7.13
N ALA A 316 9.42 4.63 -7.55
CA ALA A 316 10.35 4.64 -8.69
C ALA A 316 9.67 4.93 -10.04
N ASP A 317 8.35 4.77 -10.13
CA ASP A 317 7.52 5.09 -11.28
C ASP A 317 6.83 6.48 -11.15
N GLU A 318 7.34 7.34 -10.27
CA GLU A 318 6.78 8.66 -9.99
C GLU A 318 7.70 9.83 -10.36
N GLY A 319 7.08 11.01 -10.56
CA GLY A 319 7.76 12.26 -10.84
C GLY A 319 7.09 13.48 -10.19
N ILE A 320 7.87 14.50 -9.86
CA ILE A 320 7.37 15.69 -9.13
C ILE A 320 6.84 16.81 -10.04
N ARG A 321 7.27 16.86 -11.31
CA ARG A 321 6.79 17.82 -12.33
C ARG A 321 6.65 19.26 -11.84
N SER A 322 7.68 19.77 -11.20
CA SER A 322 7.69 21.07 -10.54
C SER A 322 7.43 22.24 -11.50
N ARG A 323 7.96 22.17 -12.73
CA ARG A 323 7.67 23.16 -13.79
C ARG A 323 6.20 23.26 -14.15
N ASP A 324 5.56 22.11 -14.34
CA ASP A 324 4.15 22.05 -14.71
C ASP A 324 3.27 22.51 -13.54
N LEU A 325 3.63 22.10 -12.32
CA LEU A 325 2.90 22.53 -11.12
C LEU A 325 2.98 24.03 -10.90
N GLN A 326 4.17 24.64 -11.08
CA GLN A 326 4.31 26.10 -10.98
C GLN A 326 3.48 26.81 -12.03
N THR A 327 3.45 26.29 -13.26
CA THR A 327 2.63 26.86 -14.35
C THR A 327 1.14 26.80 -13.99
N ALA A 328 0.68 25.70 -13.39
CA ALA A 328 -0.73 25.50 -13.07
C ALA A 328 -1.18 26.19 -11.77
N THR A 329 -0.30 26.35 -10.78
CA THR A 329 -0.68 26.75 -9.40
C THR A 329 0.07 27.98 -8.88
N GLY A 330 1.12 28.42 -9.57
CA GLY A 330 2.00 29.50 -9.14
C GLY A 330 3.04 29.08 -8.09
N LYS A 331 3.05 27.83 -7.63
CA LYS A 331 4.04 27.29 -6.68
C LYS A 331 4.75 26.09 -7.26
N THR A 332 6.04 25.98 -6.96
CA THR A 332 6.81 24.78 -7.25
C THR A 332 6.43 23.64 -6.32
N TRP A 333 6.91 22.43 -6.60
CA TRP A 333 6.60 21.24 -5.80
C TRP A 333 7.11 21.36 -4.37
N PHE A 334 8.37 21.77 -4.16
CA PHE A 334 8.91 21.95 -2.81
C PHE A 334 8.26 23.10 -2.04
N GLN A 335 7.86 24.19 -2.72
CA GLN A 335 7.09 25.27 -2.11
C GLN A 335 5.69 24.82 -1.65
N THR A 336 5.08 23.90 -2.40
CA THR A 336 3.76 23.33 -2.08
C THR A 336 3.86 22.32 -0.93
N MET A 337 4.88 21.45 -0.98
CA MET A 337 5.15 20.46 0.07
C MET A 337 5.49 21.12 1.41
N CYS A 338 6.33 22.16 1.42
CA CYS A 338 6.80 22.82 2.65
C CYS A 338 5.83 23.91 3.17
N HIS A 339 4.53 23.61 3.18
CA HIS A 339 3.53 24.54 3.72
C HIS A 339 3.56 24.63 5.26
N GLU A 340 3.00 25.71 5.82
CA GLU A 340 3.16 26.03 7.25
C GLU A 340 2.44 25.09 8.22
N TYR A 341 1.37 24.41 7.79
CA TYR A 341 0.62 23.49 8.65
C TYR A 341 1.28 22.12 8.85
N TRP A 342 2.29 21.75 8.05
CA TRP A 342 3.00 20.50 8.26
C TRP A 342 3.85 20.59 9.54
N GLY A 343 3.59 19.68 10.48
CA GLY A 343 4.11 19.69 11.84
C GLY A 343 3.35 20.63 12.79
N GLY A 344 2.17 21.11 12.37
CA GLY A 344 1.24 21.92 13.15
C GLY A 344 0.32 21.09 14.06
N THR A 345 -0.77 21.71 14.54
CA THR A 345 -1.77 21.06 15.39
C THR A 345 -3.18 21.39 14.95
N ALA A 346 -4.15 20.55 15.28
CA ALA A 346 -5.57 20.79 15.03
C ALA A 346 -6.44 20.06 16.06
N GLU A 347 -7.75 20.16 15.91
CA GLU A 347 -8.73 19.26 16.51
C GLU A 347 -9.40 18.43 15.40
N ASP A 348 -9.54 17.12 15.64
CA ASP A 348 -10.27 16.23 14.74
C ASP A 348 -11.81 16.41 14.87
N ALA A 349 -12.57 15.65 14.09
CA ALA A 349 -14.04 15.69 14.10
C ALA A 349 -14.68 15.30 15.44
N ARG A 350 -13.92 14.67 16.35
CA ARG A 350 -14.35 14.30 17.71
C ARG A 350 -13.96 15.36 18.74
N GLY A 351 -13.32 16.45 18.32
CA GLY A 351 -12.78 17.49 19.19
C GLY A 351 -11.49 17.08 19.91
N MET A 352 -10.82 16.03 19.46
CA MET A 352 -9.56 15.58 20.05
C MET A 352 -8.39 16.37 19.48
N PRO A 353 -7.44 16.83 20.31
CA PRO A 353 -6.24 17.48 19.81
C PRO A 353 -5.38 16.49 19.02
N VAL A 354 -4.99 16.89 17.82
CA VAL A 354 -4.16 16.08 16.91
C VAL A 354 -2.94 16.85 16.43
N TYR A 355 -1.90 16.10 16.09
CA TYR A 355 -0.67 16.60 15.50
C TYR A 355 -0.67 16.36 13.99
N LEU A 356 -0.35 17.38 13.20
CA LEU A 356 -0.35 17.32 11.74
C LEU A 356 1.03 16.92 11.19
N GLY A 357 1.54 15.79 11.65
CA GLY A 357 2.90 15.34 11.32
C GLY A 357 3.03 14.68 9.95
N VAL A 358 1.91 14.37 9.33
CA VAL A 358 1.82 13.72 8.01
C VAL A 358 1.40 14.72 6.95
N ASN A 359 2.11 14.75 5.83
CA ASN A 359 1.75 15.56 4.66
C ASN A 359 1.41 14.63 3.49
N ALA A 360 0.17 14.72 3.01
CA ALA A 360 -0.35 13.85 1.97
C ALA A 360 -0.60 14.63 0.67
N GLY A 361 -0.04 14.14 -0.43
CA GLY A 361 -0.36 14.56 -1.78
C GLY A 361 -1.29 13.56 -2.47
N GLU A 362 -1.45 13.68 -3.80
CA GLU A 362 -2.12 12.65 -4.61
C GLU A 362 -1.58 12.57 -6.03
N TYR A 363 -1.84 11.43 -6.69
CA TYR A 363 -1.47 11.20 -8.07
C TYR A 363 -2.28 11.95 -9.10
N ILE A 364 -1.57 12.23 -10.18
CA ILE A 364 -2.13 12.50 -11.49
C ILE A 364 -1.55 11.46 -12.46
N ASN A 365 -2.42 10.76 -13.18
CA ASN A 365 -1.96 9.75 -14.12
C ASN A 365 -1.31 10.42 -15.33
N GLU A 366 -0.21 9.85 -15.83
CA GLU A 366 0.41 10.34 -17.07
C GLU A 366 -0.58 10.35 -18.26
N ARG A 367 -1.47 9.36 -18.33
CA ARG A 367 -2.53 9.32 -19.35
C ARG A 367 -3.44 10.55 -19.26
N ASP A 368 -3.78 10.99 -18.07
CA ASP A 368 -4.63 12.16 -17.87
C ASP A 368 -3.86 13.43 -18.27
N ILE A 369 -2.59 13.57 -17.87
CA ILE A 369 -1.72 14.68 -18.31
C ILE A 369 -1.66 14.76 -19.84
N LYS A 370 -1.47 13.63 -20.52
CA LYS A 370 -1.43 13.55 -22.00
C LYS A 370 -2.77 13.90 -22.65
N THR A 371 -3.88 13.57 -21.99
CA THR A 371 -5.23 13.74 -22.57
C THR A 371 -5.80 15.14 -22.32
N PHE A 372 -5.56 15.70 -21.14
CA PHE A 372 -6.21 16.92 -20.66
C PHE A 372 -5.24 18.08 -20.41
N GLY A 373 -3.93 17.82 -20.39
CA GLY A 373 -2.92 18.74 -19.87
C GLY A 373 -2.79 18.64 -18.34
N TYR A 374 -1.66 19.10 -17.81
CA TYR A 374 -1.33 18.98 -16.38
C TYR A 374 -2.36 19.69 -15.49
N GLU A 375 -2.68 20.95 -15.77
CA GLU A 375 -3.63 21.79 -15.02
C GLU A 375 -5.01 21.13 -14.91
N ASN A 376 -5.58 20.67 -16.03
CA ASN A 376 -6.89 20.03 -16.04
C ASN A 376 -6.90 18.62 -15.42
N SER A 377 -5.72 18.03 -15.21
CA SER A 377 -5.56 16.71 -14.60
C SER A 377 -5.44 16.77 -13.08
N LEU A 378 -5.11 17.94 -12.51
CA LEU A 378 -4.90 18.12 -11.07
C LEU A 378 -6.04 17.54 -10.23
N ARG A 379 -7.29 17.61 -10.68
CA ARG A 379 -8.48 17.20 -9.92
C ARG A 379 -9.23 16.03 -10.55
N LYS A 380 -8.61 15.31 -11.49
CA LYS A 380 -9.23 14.13 -12.08
C LYS A 380 -9.03 12.93 -11.15
N PRO A 381 -10.11 12.25 -10.77
CA PRO A 381 -9.99 11.02 -10.00
C PRO A 381 -9.29 9.96 -10.84
N ASP A 382 -8.31 9.30 -10.23
CA ASP A 382 -7.54 8.20 -10.80
C ASP A 382 -8.40 6.95 -11.03
N VAL A 383 -9.28 6.65 -10.08
CA VAL A 383 -10.27 5.58 -10.16
C VAL A 383 -11.65 6.20 -10.33
N LYS A 384 -12.35 5.77 -11.38
CA LYS A 384 -13.70 6.21 -11.69
C LYS A 384 -14.66 5.05 -11.47
N PHE A 385 -15.82 5.37 -10.89
CA PHE A 385 -16.93 4.44 -10.78
C PHE A 385 -17.94 4.75 -11.87
N ASP A 386 -18.29 3.75 -12.67
CA ASP A 386 -19.22 3.86 -13.80
C ASP A 386 -20.69 3.58 -13.41
N GLY A 387 -20.94 3.31 -12.12
CA GLY A 387 -22.26 2.96 -11.61
C GLY A 387 -22.59 1.47 -11.65
N ASN A 388 -21.67 0.63 -12.13
CA ASN A 388 -21.88 -0.82 -12.24
C ASN A 388 -21.27 -1.59 -11.06
N PHE A 389 -22.12 -2.28 -10.29
CA PHE A 389 -21.72 -3.10 -9.15
C PHE A 389 -21.43 -4.57 -9.53
N ILE A 390 -21.79 -4.99 -10.75
CA ILE A 390 -21.57 -6.34 -11.25
C ILE A 390 -20.10 -6.49 -11.65
N GLY A 391 -19.42 -7.50 -11.09
CA GLY A 391 -18.00 -7.70 -11.37
C GLY A 391 -17.35 -8.84 -10.60
N ALA A 392 -16.18 -9.27 -11.06
CA ALA A 392 -15.45 -10.38 -10.45
C ALA A 392 -14.96 -10.10 -9.03
N ASP A 393 -14.91 -8.83 -8.63
CA ASP A 393 -14.43 -8.40 -7.32
C ASP A 393 -15.57 -8.22 -6.30
N ILE A 394 -16.80 -8.64 -6.60
CA ILE A 394 -18.03 -8.35 -5.82
C ILE A 394 -18.00 -8.71 -4.33
N PHE A 395 -17.17 -9.68 -3.92
CA PHE A 395 -16.99 -10.02 -2.49
C PHE A 395 -16.24 -8.94 -1.69
N PHE A 396 -15.55 -8.02 -2.36
CA PHE A 396 -14.75 -6.97 -1.74
C PHE A 396 -14.98 -5.58 -2.36
N ASN A 397 -15.02 -5.49 -3.69
CA ASN A 397 -15.37 -4.31 -4.48
C ASN A 397 -14.63 -3.02 -4.09
N LYS A 398 -13.32 -3.13 -3.78
CA LYS A 398 -12.45 -1.99 -3.41
C LYS A 398 -12.50 -0.81 -4.39
N GLY A 399 -12.70 -1.08 -5.68
CA GLY A 399 -12.73 -0.03 -6.71
C GLY A 399 -13.82 1.01 -6.46
N ILE A 400 -14.94 0.60 -5.88
CA ILE A 400 -16.09 1.48 -5.60
C ILE A 400 -15.75 2.43 -4.44
N ALA A 401 -15.29 1.89 -3.31
CA ALA A 401 -14.89 2.70 -2.17
C ALA A 401 -13.75 3.67 -2.53
N HIS A 402 -12.77 3.21 -3.32
CA HIS A 402 -11.67 4.04 -3.76
C HIS A 402 -12.15 5.18 -4.68
N ALA A 403 -12.92 4.88 -5.74
CA ALA A 403 -13.43 5.89 -6.65
C ALA A 403 -14.26 6.95 -5.93
N ARG A 404 -15.12 6.51 -5.01
CA ARG A 404 -15.99 7.39 -4.24
C ARG A 404 -15.20 8.27 -3.28
N ALA A 405 -14.28 7.71 -2.50
CA ALA A 405 -13.43 8.50 -1.59
C ALA A 405 -12.63 9.54 -2.37
N THR A 406 -12.00 9.14 -3.49
CA THR A 406 -11.26 10.05 -4.38
C THR A 406 -12.12 11.19 -4.90
N ALA A 407 -13.34 10.92 -5.36
CA ALA A 407 -14.24 11.97 -5.83
C ALA A 407 -14.60 12.93 -4.70
N LEU A 408 -14.89 12.39 -3.52
CA LEU A 408 -15.39 13.14 -2.38
C LEU A 408 -14.37 14.15 -1.83
N TYR A 409 -13.13 13.75 -1.57
CA TYR A 409 -12.14 14.73 -1.09
C TYR A 409 -11.65 15.66 -2.21
N ASN A 410 -11.64 15.25 -3.48
CA ASN A 410 -11.33 16.18 -4.58
C ASN A 410 -12.38 17.29 -4.70
N GLN A 411 -13.64 16.98 -4.35
CA GLN A 411 -14.70 17.98 -4.25
C GLN A 411 -14.57 18.84 -2.98
N ALA A 412 -14.19 18.25 -1.84
CA ALA A 412 -14.19 18.95 -0.56
C ALA A 412 -12.91 19.75 -0.25
N ALA A 413 -11.77 19.35 -0.80
CA ALA A 413 -10.47 19.97 -0.55
C ALA A 413 -10.01 20.77 -1.78
N GLY A 414 -10.65 21.90 -2.04
CA GLY A 414 -10.24 22.79 -3.13
C GLY A 414 -8.91 23.47 -2.86
N ARG A 415 -8.62 23.77 -1.59
CA ARG A 415 -7.43 24.48 -1.12
C ARG A 415 -6.91 23.86 0.18
N LEU A 416 -5.66 24.14 0.52
CA LEU A 416 -5.04 23.71 1.77
C LEU A 416 -5.83 24.15 3.02
N ASP A 417 -6.41 25.36 2.98
CA ASP A 417 -7.19 25.93 4.10
C ASP A 417 -8.60 25.33 4.26
N ASP A 418 -8.98 24.36 3.41
CA ASP A 418 -10.20 23.57 3.64
C ASP A 418 -9.98 22.50 4.73
N PHE A 419 -8.73 22.32 5.16
CA PHE A 419 -8.30 21.55 6.33
C PHE A 419 -8.86 20.14 6.39
N ILE A 420 -8.63 19.39 5.32
CA ILE A 420 -9.04 18.00 5.22
C ILE A 420 -7.89 17.09 5.68
N SER A 421 -8.20 16.26 6.66
CA SER A 421 -7.36 15.15 7.13
C SER A 421 -7.91 13.86 6.54
N HIS A 422 -7.28 13.42 5.46
CA HIS A 422 -7.75 12.25 4.74
C HIS A 422 -6.75 11.09 4.82
N PRO A 423 -7.18 9.88 5.22
CA PRO A 423 -6.32 8.70 5.30
C PRO A 423 -6.06 8.03 3.95
N VAL A 424 -6.65 8.47 2.81
CA VAL A 424 -6.25 7.91 1.52
C VAL A 424 -4.90 8.48 1.13
N VAL A 425 -3.89 7.81 1.64
CA VAL A 425 -2.59 7.79 1.01
C VAL A 425 -2.72 6.87 -0.20
N LYS A 426 -2.61 7.47 -1.39
CA LYS A 426 -2.38 6.70 -2.61
C LYS A 426 -0.88 6.41 -2.61
N GLY A 427 -0.53 5.13 -2.70
CA GLY A 427 0.82 4.63 -2.44
C GLY A 427 1.88 5.32 -3.26
N GLY A 428 2.81 5.99 -2.55
CA GLY A 428 4.04 6.64 -3.03
C GLY A 428 4.23 8.11 -2.61
N GLY A 429 3.17 8.93 -2.46
CA GLY A 429 3.25 10.37 -2.18
C GLY A 429 3.06 10.76 -0.72
N TYR A 430 4.05 10.49 0.12
CA TYR A 430 3.83 10.45 1.56
C TYR A 430 4.98 11.08 2.38
N GLY A 431 4.66 12.18 3.07
CA GLY A 431 5.58 12.93 3.93
C GLY A 431 5.35 12.71 5.43
N ILE A 432 6.43 12.61 6.20
CA ILE A 432 6.37 12.63 7.67
C ILE A 432 7.55 13.34 8.33
N ASP A 433 7.31 14.02 9.45
CA ASP A 433 8.34 14.58 10.30
C ASP A 433 8.97 13.61 11.33
N ASN A 434 10.13 13.99 11.83
CA ASN A 434 10.89 13.21 12.81
C ASN A 434 10.25 13.14 14.19
N TYR A 435 9.43 14.12 14.57
CA TYR A 435 8.72 14.08 15.85
C TYR A 435 7.72 12.93 15.86
N SER A 436 7.00 12.78 14.75
CA SER A 436 5.99 11.75 14.55
C SER A 436 6.62 10.36 14.48
N LEU A 437 7.76 10.23 13.79
CA LEU A 437 8.52 8.98 13.75
C LEU A 437 8.94 8.50 15.15
N ARG A 438 9.35 9.41 16.04
CA ARG A 438 9.71 9.05 17.41
C ARG A 438 8.51 8.68 18.27
N LYS A 439 7.38 9.38 18.09
CA LYS A 439 6.23 9.27 18.98
C LYS A 439 5.28 8.12 18.62
N TYR A 440 5.19 7.77 17.34
CA TYR A 440 4.11 6.91 16.82
C TYR A 440 4.64 5.59 16.24
N VAL A 441 5.44 4.89 17.04
CA VAL A 441 6.03 3.57 16.75
C VAL A 441 5.07 2.40 17.01
N PRO A 442 5.20 1.25 16.30
CA PRO A 442 5.99 1.08 15.08
C PRO A 442 5.25 1.74 13.91
N PHE A 443 5.99 2.08 12.85
CA PHE A 443 5.42 2.82 11.73
C PHE A 443 4.51 1.92 10.91
N THR A 444 5.08 0.84 10.37
CA THR A 444 4.39 -0.23 9.66
C THR A 444 4.77 -1.57 10.32
N PHE A 445 3.87 -2.54 10.34
CA PHE A 445 4.13 -3.89 10.85
C PHE A 445 4.83 -4.70 9.77
N SER A 446 5.94 -5.39 10.09
CA SER A 446 6.76 -6.09 9.10
C SER A 446 6.00 -7.14 8.28
N GLU A 447 4.89 -7.68 8.78
CA GLU A 447 4.11 -8.68 8.07
C GLU A 447 3.22 -8.10 6.96
N VAL A 448 3.13 -6.76 6.83
CA VAL A 448 2.39 -6.10 5.75
C VAL A 448 3.23 -6.08 4.47
N GLY A 449 2.72 -6.76 3.44
CA GLY A 449 3.35 -6.85 2.12
C GLY A 449 2.94 -5.77 1.12
N ARG A 450 1.91 -4.97 1.41
CA ARG A 450 1.38 -3.96 0.49
C ARG A 450 0.58 -2.89 1.25
N ALA A 451 0.62 -1.65 0.78
CA ALA A 451 -0.07 -0.48 1.36
C ALA A 451 0.38 -0.18 2.80
N GLU A 452 1.68 -0.27 2.99
CA GLU A 452 2.44 0.10 4.19
C GLU A 452 2.17 1.53 4.66
N ASP A 453 1.91 2.43 3.72
CA ASP A 453 1.56 3.84 3.90
C ASP A 453 0.18 4.00 4.53
N GLN A 454 -0.79 3.18 4.10
CA GLN A 454 -2.13 3.14 4.68
C GLN A 454 -2.09 2.53 6.08
N GLN A 455 -1.33 1.44 6.27
CA GLN A 455 -1.15 0.86 7.61
C GLN A 455 -0.49 1.86 8.56
N PHE A 456 0.49 2.59 8.05
CA PHE A 456 1.18 3.61 8.80
C PHE A 456 0.21 4.63 9.41
N TYR A 457 -0.74 5.11 8.61
CA TYR A 457 -1.72 6.08 9.08
C TYR A 457 -2.57 5.52 10.23
N LEU A 458 -2.86 4.21 10.23
CA LEU A 458 -3.63 3.53 11.29
C LEU A 458 -2.92 3.61 12.66
N SER A 459 -1.62 3.28 12.69
CA SER A 459 -0.80 3.31 13.91
C SER A 459 -0.72 4.71 14.52
N GLY A 460 -0.59 5.73 13.66
CA GLY A 460 -0.55 7.13 14.06
C GLY A 460 -1.89 7.65 14.61
N LEU A 461 -3.00 7.36 13.92
CA LEU A 461 -4.33 7.82 14.31
C LEU A 461 -4.71 7.42 15.73
N ALA A 462 -4.33 6.20 16.15
CA ALA A 462 -4.58 5.68 17.51
C ALA A 462 -3.95 6.55 18.61
N LYS A 463 -2.92 7.32 18.26
CA LYS A 463 -2.12 8.13 19.19
C LYS A 463 -2.25 9.64 18.92
N GLY A 464 -3.19 10.07 18.06
CA GLY A 464 -3.46 11.49 17.78
C GLY A 464 -2.56 12.11 16.69
N LEU A 465 -2.01 11.30 15.79
CA LEU A 465 -1.37 11.77 14.56
C LEU A 465 -2.39 11.81 13.43
N ASN A 466 -2.46 12.95 12.74
CA ASN A 466 -3.27 13.15 11.56
C ASN A 466 -2.42 13.69 10.41
N GLY A 467 -2.94 13.49 9.21
CA GLY A 467 -2.42 14.08 7.99
C GLY A 467 -3.15 15.35 7.64
N ILE A 468 -2.46 16.21 6.92
CA ILE A 468 -3.05 17.33 6.20
C ILE A 468 -2.93 17.02 4.71
N PHE A 469 -4.08 16.99 4.03
CA PHE A 469 -4.13 16.79 2.60
C PHE A 469 -3.80 18.11 1.91
N THR A 470 -2.78 18.09 1.05
CA THR A 470 -2.35 19.25 0.26
C THR A 470 -2.85 19.07 -1.17
N PRO A 471 -3.94 19.75 -1.58
CA PRO A 471 -4.62 19.38 -2.81
C PRO A 471 -3.85 19.69 -4.10
N ASP A 472 -2.87 20.60 -4.01
CA ASP A 472 -1.98 20.93 -5.13
C ASP A 472 -0.65 20.16 -5.06
N LEU A 473 -0.41 19.37 -4.00
CA LEU A 473 0.76 18.50 -3.94
C LEU A 473 0.51 17.27 -4.81
N ARG A 474 0.83 17.40 -6.10
CA ARG A 474 0.63 16.35 -7.10
C ARG A 474 1.91 15.63 -7.46
N ILE A 475 1.76 14.33 -7.71
CA ILE A 475 2.84 13.45 -8.14
C ILE A 475 2.39 12.79 -9.43
N ALA A 476 3.19 12.89 -10.48
CA ALA A 476 2.92 12.23 -11.74
C ALA A 476 3.18 10.74 -11.59
N HIS A 477 2.19 9.91 -11.91
CA HIS A 477 2.32 8.46 -11.92
C HIS A 477 2.53 7.95 -13.35
N TYR A 478 3.72 7.40 -13.62
CA TYR A 478 4.13 6.92 -14.93
C TYR A 478 3.88 5.43 -15.07
N LYS A 479 2.67 5.07 -15.54
CA LYS A 479 2.38 3.68 -15.93
C LYS A 479 3.11 3.20 -17.19
N GLN A 480 4.15 3.89 -17.68
CA GLN A 480 4.74 3.55 -18.99
C GLN A 480 5.56 2.26 -18.97
N SER A 481 5.16 1.33 -19.87
CA SER A 481 5.98 0.34 -20.56
C SER A 481 6.27 -1.04 -19.95
N LEU A 482 5.55 -1.47 -18.90
CA LEU A 482 5.65 -2.86 -18.40
C LEU A 482 4.30 -3.59 -18.27
N ALA A 483 3.43 -3.51 -19.30
CA ALA A 483 2.23 -4.35 -19.37
C ALA A 483 2.52 -5.85 -19.13
N ARG A 484 3.76 -6.29 -19.42
CA ARG A 484 4.26 -7.64 -19.12
C ARG A 484 4.48 -7.89 -17.62
N SER A 485 5.11 -6.98 -16.86
CA SER A 485 5.35 -7.19 -15.42
C SER A 485 4.06 -7.05 -14.59
N GLU A 486 3.13 -6.18 -15.01
CA GLU A 486 1.81 -6.07 -14.36
C GLU A 486 1.03 -7.38 -14.49
N SER A 487 0.98 -7.97 -15.69
CA SER A 487 0.30 -9.25 -15.92
C SER A 487 0.97 -10.41 -15.16
N ALA A 488 2.30 -10.38 -15.03
CA ALA A 488 3.05 -11.44 -14.36
C ALA A 488 2.85 -11.46 -12.83
N THR A 489 2.48 -10.31 -12.23
CA THR A 489 2.33 -10.16 -10.77
C THR A 489 0.89 -9.94 -10.33
N GLU A 490 -0.09 -9.85 -11.25
CA GLU A 490 -1.50 -9.58 -10.91
C GLU A 490 -2.05 -10.54 -9.84
N ALA A 491 -1.79 -11.84 -10.01
CA ALA A 491 -2.26 -12.86 -9.09
C ALA A 491 -1.65 -12.72 -7.69
N THR A 492 -0.35 -12.45 -7.60
CA THR A 492 0.31 -12.31 -6.30
C THR A 492 -0.03 -11.00 -5.61
N ARG A 493 -0.19 -9.91 -6.37
CA ARG A 493 -0.74 -8.63 -5.88
C ARG A 493 -2.14 -8.81 -5.32
N PHE A 494 -2.99 -9.58 -6.01
CA PHE A 494 -4.32 -9.92 -5.53
C PHE A 494 -4.27 -10.68 -4.20
N LEU A 495 -3.38 -11.69 -4.06
CA LEU A 495 -3.19 -12.36 -2.76
C LEU A 495 -2.70 -11.40 -1.68
N GLY A 496 -1.78 -10.50 -2.00
CA GLY A 496 -1.31 -9.45 -1.10
C GLY A 496 -2.45 -8.60 -0.54
N ASP A 497 -3.40 -8.19 -1.38
CA ASP A 497 -4.60 -7.47 -0.94
C ASP A 497 -5.52 -8.32 -0.04
N MET A 498 -5.61 -9.63 -0.30
CA MET A 498 -6.42 -10.55 0.53
C MET A 498 -5.81 -10.79 1.90
N PHE A 499 -4.48 -10.90 1.99
CA PHE A 499 -3.79 -11.01 3.28
C PHE A 499 -3.82 -9.68 4.04
N ARG A 500 -3.72 -8.58 3.31
CA ARG A 500 -3.87 -7.24 3.84
C ARG A 500 -5.22 -7.07 4.56
N LEU A 501 -6.32 -7.58 4.01
CA LEU A 501 -7.64 -7.54 4.67
C LEU A 501 -7.59 -8.08 6.10
N VAL A 502 -7.01 -9.26 6.26
CA VAL A 502 -6.95 -9.96 7.55
C VAL A 502 -5.99 -9.27 8.52
N ILE A 503 -4.82 -8.83 8.06
CA ILE A 503 -3.85 -8.12 8.90
C ILE A 503 -4.42 -6.77 9.36
N PHE A 504 -5.03 -6.00 8.45
CA PHE A 504 -5.58 -4.68 8.78
C PHE A 504 -6.76 -4.80 9.72
N GLN A 505 -7.63 -5.79 9.54
CA GLN A 505 -8.70 -6.09 10.50
C GLN A 505 -8.14 -6.27 11.92
N GLU A 506 -7.10 -7.09 12.08
CA GLU A 506 -6.50 -7.36 13.40
C GLU A 506 -5.87 -6.09 14.00
N ILE A 507 -5.07 -5.37 13.21
CA ILE A 507 -4.37 -4.15 13.65
C ILE A 507 -5.36 -3.07 14.06
N VAL A 508 -6.36 -2.80 13.23
CA VAL A 508 -7.41 -1.82 13.54
C VAL A 508 -8.22 -2.26 14.76
N GLY A 509 -8.44 -3.56 14.92
CA GLY A 509 -9.15 -4.14 16.06
C GLY A 509 -8.48 -3.80 17.40
N PHE A 510 -7.17 -4.04 17.54
CA PHE A 510 -6.48 -3.73 18.79
C PHE A 510 -6.10 -2.25 18.95
N LEU A 511 -6.01 -1.47 17.86
CA LEU A 511 -5.77 -0.02 17.91
C LEU A 511 -7.05 0.80 18.15
N GLY A 512 -8.22 0.25 17.83
CA GLY A 512 -9.51 0.91 18.04
C GLY A 512 -9.77 2.11 17.10
N VAL A 513 -9.31 2.04 15.85
CA VAL A 513 -9.34 3.18 14.90
C VAL A 513 -10.31 3.02 13.73
N LYS A 514 -11.18 2.00 13.71
CA LYS A 514 -12.06 1.68 12.56
C LYS A 514 -12.91 2.88 12.11
N ASP A 515 -13.54 3.57 13.04
CA ASP A 515 -14.43 4.69 12.75
C ASP A 515 -13.71 5.90 12.12
N LEU A 516 -12.38 6.00 12.28
CA LEU A 516 -11.56 7.09 11.77
C LEU A 516 -11.09 6.88 10.33
N ILE A 517 -11.12 5.63 9.88
CA ILE A 517 -10.57 5.22 8.58
C ILE A 517 -11.67 4.84 7.59
N ASP A 518 -12.93 4.84 8.03
CA ASP A 518 -14.06 4.54 7.18
C ASP A 518 -14.45 5.72 6.27
N PRO A 519 -14.85 5.43 5.01
CA PRO A 519 -14.98 4.10 4.40
C PRO A 519 -13.67 3.59 3.77
N MET A 520 -12.69 4.48 3.59
CA MET A 520 -11.41 4.18 2.93
C MET A 520 -10.27 4.81 3.74
N PRO A 521 -9.22 4.06 4.13
CA PRO A 521 -8.94 2.66 3.82
C PRO A 521 -9.75 1.63 4.63
N GLY A 522 -10.74 2.03 5.41
CA GLY A 522 -11.47 1.19 6.36
C GLY A 522 -12.15 -0.06 5.78
N ILE A 523 -12.50 -0.06 4.49
CA ILE A 523 -12.95 -1.25 3.75
C ILE A 523 -11.94 -2.40 3.79
N PHE A 524 -10.63 -2.11 3.91
CA PHE A 524 -9.58 -3.11 4.07
C PHE A 524 -9.48 -3.67 5.50
N ALA A 525 -10.27 -3.18 6.45
CA ALA A 525 -10.20 -3.56 7.86
C ALA A 525 -11.58 -3.94 8.42
N GLY A 526 -12.53 -4.32 7.55
CA GLY A 526 -13.89 -4.68 7.93
C GLY A 526 -13.94 -5.95 8.79
N GLU A 527 -15.00 -6.07 9.62
CA GLU A 527 -15.21 -7.28 10.43
C GLU A 527 -15.43 -8.56 9.59
N LEU A 528 -15.75 -8.40 8.30
CA LEU A 528 -15.94 -9.48 7.32
C LEU A 528 -14.65 -9.84 6.55
N ALA A 529 -13.51 -9.20 6.83
CA ALA A 529 -12.26 -9.33 6.08
C ALA A 529 -11.84 -10.78 5.79
N ARG A 530 -11.91 -11.68 6.78
CA ARG A 530 -11.51 -13.09 6.61
C ARG A 530 -12.38 -13.85 5.62
N ILE A 531 -13.71 -13.70 5.74
CA ILE A 531 -14.66 -14.38 4.85
C ILE A 531 -14.64 -13.75 3.44
N GLN A 532 -14.44 -12.43 3.35
CA GLN A 532 -14.22 -11.74 2.07
C GLN A 532 -12.97 -12.26 1.36
N ALA A 533 -11.84 -12.34 2.06
CA ALA A 533 -10.59 -12.86 1.52
C ALA A 533 -10.75 -14.30 1.01
N PHE A 534 -11.37 -15.17 1.81
CA PHE A 534 -11.61 -16.56 1.45
C PHE A 534 -12.43 -16.70 0.16
N PHE A 535 -13.59 -16.04 0.06
CA PHE A 535 -14.43 -16.16 -1.13
C PHE A 535 -13.84 -15.45 -2.35
N SER A 536 -13.13 -14.34 -2.16
CA SER A 536 -12.44 -13.63 -3.23
C SER A 536 -11.35 -14.51 -3.84
N ILE A 537 -10.54 -15.20 -3.04
CA ILE A 537 -9.53 -16.16 -3.52
C ILE A 537 -10.20 -17.26 -4.36
N LEU A 538 -11.23 -17.91 -3.83
CA LEU A 538 -11.91 -18.98 -4.56
C LEU A 538 -12.53 -18.50 -5.87
N TYR A 539 -13.22 -17.36 -5.85
CA TYR A 539 -13.88 -16.84 -7.04
C TYR A 539 -12.88 -16.37 -8.10
N ARG A 540 -11.78 -15.73 -7.69
CA ARG A 540 -10.72 -15.29 -8.62
C ARG A 540 -9.96 -16.49 -9.20
N SER A 541 -9.64 -17.50 -8.38
CA SER A 541 -9.08 -18.77 -8.87
C SER A 541 -9.98 -19.40 -9.93
N TYR A 542 -11.28 -19.52 -9.65
CA TYR A 542 -12.26 -20.04 -10.60
C TYR A 542 -12.30 -19.23 -11.90
N SER A 543 -12.31 -17.89 -11.78
CA SER A 543 -12.30 -16.98 -12.92
C SER A 543 -11.09 -17.23 -13.84
N TYR A 544 -9.87 -17.34 -13.30
CA TYR A 544 -8.68 -17.64 -14.12
C TYR A 544 -8.77 -19.00 -14.81
N CYS A 545 -9.15 -20.06 -14.08
CA CYS A 545 -9.35 -21.38 -14.68
C CYS A 545 -10.40 -21.35 -15.81
N SER A 546 -11.50 -20.62 -15.63
CA SER A 546 -12.57 -20.51 -16.63
C SER A 546 -12.14 -19.78 -17.92
N LYS A 547 -11.08 -18.98 -17.84
CA LYS A 547 -10.46 -18.29 -18.99
C LYS A 547 -9.33 -19.10 -19.64
N GLY A 548 -9.05 -20.31 -19.15
CA GLY A 548 -7.94 -21.15 -19.61
C GLY A 548 -6.60 -20.85 -18.94
N GLU A 549 -6.55 -19.91 -17.99
CA GLU A 549 -5.34 -19.53 -17.24
C GLU A 549 -5.17 -20.43 -16.01
N THR A 550 -5.19 -21.75 -16.22
CA THR A 550 -5.27 -22.76 -15.15
C THR A 550 -4.13 -22.66 -14.15
N SER A 551 -2.88 -22.45 -14.61
CA SER A 551 -1.72 -22.29 -13.72
C SER A 551 -1.87 -21.13 -12.74
N THR A 552 -2.43 -20.01 -13.20
CA THR A 552 -2.67 -18.82 -12.37
C THR A 552 -3.80 -19.09 -11.38
N GLY A 553 -4.87 -19.76 -11.82
CA GLY A 553 -5.97 -20.18 -10.95
C GLY A 553 -5.53 -21.15 -9.86
N ASP A 554 -4.70 -22.13 -10.20
CA ASP A 554 -4.12 -23.12 -9.29
C ASP A 554 -3.18 -22.46 -8.28
N LEU A 555 -2.33 -21.53 -8.73
CA LEU A 555 -1.47 -20.73 -7.84
C LEU A 555 -2.29 -20.01 -6.78
N LEU A 556 -3.32 -19.26 -7.20
CA LEU A 556 -4.19 -18.54 -6.28
C LEU A 556 -4.90 -19.49 -5.31
N PHE A 557 -5.33 -20.65 -5.80
CA PHE A 557 -6.07 -21.62 -4.99
C PHE A 557 -5.16 -22.25 -3.93
N GLU A 558 -4.04 -22.84 -4.33
CA GLU A 558 -3.16 -23.58 -3.42
C GLU A 558 -2.36 -22.66 -2.50
N ARG A 559 -1.69 -21.64 -3.06
CA ARG A 559 -0.89 -20.68 -2.27
C ARG A 559 -1.82 -19.81 -1.42
N GLY A 560 -2.86 -19.25 -2.03
CA GLY A 560 -3.78 -18.34 -1.36
C GLY A 560 -4.50 -18.97 -0.17
N LEU A 561 -5.01 -20.20 -0.31
CA LEU A 561 -5.68 -20.87 0.80
C LEU A 561 -4.71 -21.27 1.92
N LYS A 562 -3.53 -21.77 1.58
CA LYS A 562 -2.51 -22.16 2.57
C LYS A 562 -2.07 -20.95 3.39
N GLU A 563 -1.70 -19.85 2.73
CA GLU A 563 -1.24 -18.63 3.40
C GLU A 563 -2.37 -17.94 4.16
N LEU A 564 -3.59 -17.87 3.62
CA LEU A 564 -4.74 -17.32 4.34
C LEU A 564 -5.06 -18.13 5.60
N GLN A 565 -5.06 -19.46 5.52
CA GLN A 565 -5.29 -20.30 6.70
C GLN A 565 -4.19 -20.07 7.75
N GLY A 566 -2.92 -20.09 7.34
CA GLY A 566 -1.80 -19.82 8.23
C GLY A 566 -1.90 -18.46 8.92
N LEU A 567 -2.32 -17.43 8.18
CA LEU A 567 -2.55 -16.08 8.68
C LEU A 567 -3.73 -15.98 9.66
N ILE A 568 -4.80 -16.74 9.44
CA ILE A 568 -5.93 -16.81 10.39
C ILE A 568 -5.49 -17.49 11.69
N ASP A 569 -4.77 -18.61 11.60
CA ASP A 569 -4.22 -19.31 12.77
C ASP A 569 -3.25 -18.40 13.57
N ASP A 570 -2.46 -17.60 12.84
CA ASP A 570 -1.61 -16.51 13.33
C ASP A 570 -2.36 -15.49 14.19
N VAL A 571 -3.48 -14.99 13.67
CA VAL A 571 -4.32 -14.01 14.36
C VAL A 571 -5.00 -14.65 15.57
N GLU A 572 -5.60 -15.83 15.42
CA GLU A 572 -6.34 -16.50 16.49
C GLU A 572 -5.45 -16.93 17.66
N SER A 573 -4.18 -17.26 17.39
CA SER A 573 -3.18 -17.54 18.43
C SER A 573 -2.64 -16.29 19.13
N GLY A 574 -2.97 -15.09 18.64
CA GLY A 574 -2.44 -13.81 19.14
C GLY A 574 -1.01 -13.51 18.70
N ARG A 575 -0.43 -14.34 17.81
CA ARG A 575 0.95 -14.19 17.32
C ARG A 575 1.15 -12.86 16.58
N ILE A 576 0.20 -12.42 15.77
CA ILE A 576 0.27 -11.14 15.04
C ILE A 576 0.43 -9.97 16.01
N ARG A 577 -0.41 -9.90 17.05
CA ARG A 577 -0.32 -8.85 18.05
C ARG A 577 0.98 -8.92 18.85
N GLN A 578 1.39 -10.11 19.28
CA GLN A 578 2.63 -10.29 20.00
C GLN A 578 3.85 -9.83 19.17
N GLN A 579 3.89 -10.16 17.88
CA GLN A 579 4.96 -9.72 16.99
C GLN A 579 4.96 -8.21 16.79
N TRP A 580 3.77 -7.60 16.64
CA TRP A 580 3.63 -6.15 16.57
C TRP A 580 4.19 -5.46 17.82
N GLU A 581 3.89 -5.97 19.02
CA GLU A 581 4.38 -5.42 20.30
C GLU A 581 5.90 -5.58 20.44
N ILE A 582 6.47 -6.69 19.98
CA ILE A 582 7.94 -6.89 19.94
C ILE A 582 8.59 -5.87 19.01
N GLU A 583 8.04 -5.69 17.79
CA GLU A 583 8.56 -4.73 16.82
C GLU A 583 8.44 -3.30 17.31
N GLN A 584 7.34 -2.94 17.97
CA GLN A 584 7.19 -1.65 18.61
C GLN A 584 8.39 -1.34 19.52
N SER A 585 8.68 -2.23 20.47
CA SER A 585 9.78 -2.03 21.41
C SER A 585 11.17 -2.09 20.75
N ASP A 586 11.34 -2.87 19.67
CA ASP A 586 12.60 -2.86 18.91
C ASP A 586 12.80 -1.53 18.17
N PHE A 587 11.74 -0.92 17.62
CA PHE A 587 11.82 0.42 17.02
C PHE A 587 12.04 1.52 18.07
N GLU A 588 11.44 1.41 19.26
CA GLU A 588 11.73 2.30 20.40
C GLU A 588 13.23 2.23 20.75
N ALA A 589 13.79 1.03 20.85
CA ALA A 589 15.21 0.84 21.12
C ALA A 589 16.12 1.35 19.98
N LEU A 590 15.69 1.24 18.72
CA LEU A 590 16.40 1.84 17.58
C LEU A 590 16.46 3.36 17.71
N ILE A 591 15.34 4.01 18.02
CA ILE A 591 15.28 5.47 18.21
C ILE A 591 16.22 5.88 19.34
N ASP A 592 16.16 5.18 20.47
CA ASP A 592 17.03 5.47 21.62
C ASP A 592 18.52 5.33 21.24
N ALA A 593 18.88 4.28 20.49
CA ALA A 593 20.23 4.09 19.99
C ALA A 593 20.67 5.24 19.07
N ILE A 594 19.80 5.67 18.15
CA ILE A 594 20.06 6.81 17.26
C ILE A 594 20.24 8.09 18.08
N ASP A 595 19.36 8.37 19.03
CA ASP A 595 19.34 9.61 19.82
C ASP A 595 20.51 9.69 20.81
N THR A 596 21.03 8.54 21.29
CA THR A 596 22.15 8.49 22.24
C THR A 596 23.53 8.32 21.58
N CYS A 597 23.61 7.84 20.33
CA CYS A 597 24.88 7.59 19.64
C CYS A 597 25.70 8.87 19.36
N ASN A 598 27.03 8.73 19.33
CA ASN A 598 27.94 9.82 18.97
C ASN A 598 27.80 10.18 17.48
N ARG A 599 27.60 11.47 17.19
CA ARG A 599 27.47 11.98 15.81
C ARG A 599 28.63 11.54 14.91
N ASN A 600 29.87 11.53 15.39
CA ASN A 600 31.03 11.23 14.55
C ASN A 600 31.05 9.77 14.06
N GLU A 601 30.61 8.83 14.90
CA GLU A 601 30.51 7.41 14.55
C GLU A 601 29.45 7.20 13.46
N LEU A 602 28.30 7.87 13.60
CA LEU A 602 27.24 7.85 12.59
C LEU A 602 27.64 8.50 11.27
N VAL A 603 28.35 9.63 11.30
CA VAL A 603 28.83 10.29 10.07
C VAL A 603 29.73 9.35 9.27
N SER A 604 30.65 8.64 9.93
CA SER A 604 31.52 7.67 9.25
C SER A 604 30.71 6.57 8.55
N ALA A 605 29.72 5.99 9.23
CA ALA A 605 28.86 4.97 8.66
C ALA A 605 28.03 5.50 7.47
N VAL A 606 27.42 6.69 7.60
CA VAL A 606 26.63 7.33 6.53
C VAL A 606 27.49 7.67 5.31
N LEU A 607 28.74 8.09 5.50
CA LEU A 607 29.64 8.40 4.38
C LEU A 607 29.97 7.17 3.51
N THR A 608 29.95 5.96 4.07
CA THR A 608 30.13 4.72 3.27
C THR A 608 28.94 4.42 2.35
N MET A 609 27.81 5.07 2.60
CA MET A 609 26.54 4.90 1.89
C MET A 609 26.33 6.01 0.83
N GLU A 610 27.18 7.03 0.81
CA GLU A 610 27.09 8.11 -0.17
C GLU A 610 27.78 7.70 -1.48
N ILE A 611 27.07 7.88 -2.59
CA ILE A 611 27.65 7.75 -3.93
C ILE A 611 28.32 9.08 -4.26
N LYS A 612 29.62 9.02 -4.55
CA LYS A 612 30.48 10.21 -4.70
C LYS A 612 30.26 10.96 -6.00
#